data_AF-A0A3D5P5S8-F1
#
_entry.id   AF-A0A3D5P5S8-F1
#
_cell.length_a   1.000
_cell.length_b   1.000
_cell.length_c   1.000
_cell.angle_alpha   90.00
_cell.angle_beta   90.00
_cell.angle_gamma   90.00
#
_symmetry.space_group_name_H-M   'P 1'
#
loop_
_entity.id
_entity.type
_entity.pdbx_description
1 polymer ?
#
loop_
_entity_poly.entity_id
_entity_poly.type
_entity_poly.pdbx_seq_one_letter_code
_entity_poly.pdbx_strand_id
1 'polypeptide(L)'
;MKPVARKALVTLTVIMTVTLVFMSLDRILERQRIKNQINALRNAVNRSRITADRCREGLQTSQGALLELGIVIDSLKGVIERYETIPARGASAINYQTYRLVLEEHNDSVGIWEGREQRLRTAEQACREAINDHNELADSLQHVLSEAGIITH
;
A
#
# COMPACT_ATOMS: atom_id res chain seq x y z
N MET A 1 -36.99 64.87 -2.77
CA MET A 1 -36.70 63.75 -3.68
C MET A 1 -38.02 63.15 -4.14
N LYS A 2 -38.26 62.98 -5.45
CA LYS A 2 -39.54 62.45 -5.97
C LYS A 2 -39.77 61.02 -5.43
N PRO A 3 -41.01 60.63 -5.08
CA PRO A 3 -41.30 59.33 -4.45
C PRO A 3 -40.83 58.14 -5.31
N VAL A 4 -40.81 58.32 -6.64
CA VAL A 4 -40.29 57.35 -7.61
C VAL A 4 -38.77 57.11 -7.44
N ALA A 5 -37.98 58.17 -7.25
CA ALA A 5 -36.53 58.06 -7.08
C ALA A 5 -36.15 57.37 -5.75
N ARG A 6 -36.96 57.56 -4.70
CA ARG A 6 -36.75 56.92 -3.40
C ARG A 6 -37.05 55.42 -3.44
N LYS A 7 -38.11 55.01 -4.15
CA LYS A 7 -38.43 53.59 -4.38
C LYS A 7 -37.36 52.90 -5.21
N ALA A 8 -36.89 53.54 -6.29
CA ALA A 8 -35.82 53.00 -7.14
C ALA A 8 -34.48 52.81 -6.39
N LEU A 9 -34.12 53.74 -5.51
CA LEU A 9 -32.90 53.62 -4.71
C LEU A 9 -32.97 52.45 -3.72
N VAL A 10 -34.14 52.23 -3.10
CA VAL A 10 -34.38 51.14 -2.14
C VAL A 10 -34.37 49.78 -2.83
N THR A 11 -35.00 49.64 -4.00
CA THR A 11 -34.93 48.37 -4.75
C THR A 11 -33.51 48.07 -5.23
N LEU A 12 -32.77 49.08 -5.70
CA LEU A 12 -31.38 48.87 -6.15
C LEU A 12 -30.45 48.44 -5.01
N THR A 13 -30.61 49.03 -3.82
CA THR A 13 -29.83 48.63 -2.63
C THR A 13 -30.18 47.24 -2.14
N VAL A 14 -31.47 46.85 -2.15
CA VAL A 14 -31.91 45.48 -1.80
C VAL A 14 -31.36 44.45 -2.78
N ILE A 15 -31.38 44.73 -4.08
CA ILE A 15 -30.83 43.82 -5.09
C ILE A 15 -29.32 43.67 -4.88
N MET A 16 -28.60 44.78 -4.66
CA MET A 16 -27.16 44.77 -4.46
C MET A 16 -26.75 44.00 -3.19
N THR A 17 -27.45 44.18 -2.08
CA THR A 17 -27.19 43.43 -0.84
C THR A 17 -27.50 41.95 -0.99
N VAL A 18 -28.60 41.57 -1.65
CA VAL A 18 -28.93 40.17 -1.92
C VAL A 18 -27.85 39.51 -2.79
N THR A 19 -27.37 40.17 -3.86
CA THR A 19 -26.30 39.63 -4.70
C THR A 19 -24.97 39.46 -3.95
N LEU A 20 -24.60 40.42 -3.08
CA LEU A 20 -23.38 40.32 -2.27
C LEU A 20 -23.47 39.21 -1.21
N VAL A 21 -24.64 38.99 -0.62
CA VAL A 21 -24.89 37.89 0.30
C VAL A 21 -24.82 36.55 -0.43
N PHE A 22 -25.44 36.42 -1.61
CA PHE A 22 -25.38 35.20 -2.42
C PHE A 22 -23.94 34.86 -2.85
N MET A 23 -23.20 35.84 -3.36
CA MET A 23 -21.78 35.66 -3.75
C MET A 23 -20.87 35.31 -2.57
N SER A 24 -21.16 35.83 -1.37
CA SER A 24 -20.37 35.49 -0.18
C SER A 24 -20.70 34.11 0.36
N LEU A 25 -21.96 33.67 0.29
CA LEU A 25 -22.37 32.30 0.61
C LEU A 25 -21.70 31.28 -0.31
N ASP A 26 -21.70 31.48 -1.62
CA ASP A 26 -21.06 30.56 -2.58
C ASP A 26 -19.57 30.41 -2.30
N ARG A 27 -18.85 31.52 -2.06
CA ARG A 27 -17.43 31.49 -1.70
C ARG A 27 -17.15 30.78 -0.38
N ILE A 28 -18.05 30.89 0.60
CA ILE A 28 -17.91 30.21 1.89
C ILE A 28 -18.11 28.70 1.72
N LEU A 29 -19.15 28.29 0.98
CA LEU A 29 -19.43 26.89 0.69
C LEU A 29 -18.29 26.24 -0.10
N GLU A 30 -17.77 26.93 -1.11
CA GLU A 30 -16.63 26.47 -1.92
C GLU A 30 -15.36 26.30 -1.06
N ARG A 31 -15.04 27.28 -0.20
CA ARG A 31 -13.91 27.17 0.74
C ARG A 31 -14.09 26.01 1.72
N GLN A 32 -15.30 25.76 2.21
CA GLN A 32 -15.56 24.62 3.10
C GLN A 32 -15.40 23.29 2.35
N ARG A 33 -15.91 23.20 1.12
CA ARG A 33 -15.75 22.02 0.26
C ARG A 33 -14.28 21.69 0.02
N ILE A 34 -13.48 22.68 -0.38
CA ILE A 34 -12.03 22.51 -0.62
C ILE A 34 -11.32 22.06 0.67
N LYS A 35 -11.61 22.71 1.82
CA LYS A 35 -11.03 22.30 3.11
C LYS A 35 -11.39 20.85 3.47
N ASN A 36 -12.64 20.46 3.29
CA ASN A 36 -13.09 19.10 3.57
C ASN A 36 -12.41 18.09 2.64
N GLN A 37 -12.28 18.42 1.35
CA GLN A 37 -11.58 17.59 0.36
C GLN A 37 -10.09 17.43 0.70
N ILE A 38 -9.39 18.53 1.06
CA ILE A 38 -8.00 18.48 1.50
C ILE A 38 -7.84 17.60 2.74
N ASN A 39 -8.71 17.76 3.74
CA ASN A 39 -8.65 16.96 4.96
C ASN A 39 -8.93 15.48 4.70
N ALA A 40 -9.90 15.17 3.84
CA ALA A 40 -10.20 13.80 3.44
C ALA A 40 -9.02 13.17 2.71
N LEU A 41 -8.41 13.89 1.75
CA LEU A 41 -7.24 13.43 1.01
C LEU A 41 -6.02 13.24 1.92
N ARG A 42 -5.73 14.18 2.81
CA ARG A 42 -4.64 14.03 3.82
C ARG A 42 -4.84 12.78 4.67
N ASN A 43 -6.06 12.54 5.14
CA ASN A 43 -6.37 11.34 5.92
C ASN A 43 -6.24 10.07 5.08
N ALA A 44 -6.63 10.10 3.80
CA ALA A 44 -6.44 8.99 2.88
C ALA A 44 -4.96 8.70 2.61
N VAL A 45 -4.16 9.71 2.29
CA VAL A 45 -2.71 9.62 2.08
C VAL A 45 -2.02 9.04 3.31
N ASN A 46 -2.32 9.56 4.51
CA ASN A 46 -1.73 9.06 5.75
C ASN A 46 -2.09 7.60 6.02
N ARG A 47 -3.35 7.21 5.81
CA ARG A 47 -3.77 5.80 5.96
C ARG A 47 -3.07 4.90 4.94
N SER A 48 -3.02 5.32 3.68
CA SER A 48 -2.38 4.56 2.62
C SER A 48 -0.87 4.40 2.88
N ARG A 49 -0.19 5.44 3.37
CA ARG A 49 1.23 5.37 3.77
C ARG A 49 1.46 4.30 4.83
N ILE A 50 0.65 4.29 5.89
CA ILE A 50 0.75 3.29 6.96
C ILE A 50 0.54 1.88 6.41
N THR A 51 -0.39 1.69 5.47
CA THR A 51 -0.59 0.41 4.80
C THR A 51 0.63 -0.01 3.99
N ALA A 52 1.21 0.90 3.19
CA ALA A 52 2.42 0.63 2.41
C ALA A 52 3.62 0.28 3.31
N ASP A 53 3.80 1.00 4.41
CA ASP A 53 4.88 0.76 5.39
C ASP A 53 4.75 -0.65 6.01
N ARG A 54 3.56 -1.01 6.48
CA ARG A 54 3.28 -2.36 7.02
C ARG A 54 3.50 -3.45 5.98
N CYS A 55 3.14 -3.19 4.73
CA CYS A 55 3.34 -4.13 3.64
C CYS A 55 4.83 -4.39 3.43
N ARG A 56 5.64 -3.33 3.40
CA ARG A 56 7.09 -3.41 3.27
C ARG A 56 7.73 -4.21 4.41
N GLU A 57 7.34 -3.95 5.66
CA GLU A 57 7.85 -4.68 6.82
C GLU A 57 7.48 -6.17 6.79
N GLY A 58 6.23 -6.47 6.41
CA GLY A 58 5.75 -7.84 6.25
C GLY A 58 6.49 -8.62 5.15
N LEU A 59 6.80 -7.96 4.02
CA LEU A 59 7.60 -8.55 2.94
C LEU A 59 9.01 -8.87 3.41
N GLN A 60 9.67 -7.93 4.09
CA GLN A 60 11.04 -8.13 4.58
C GLN A 60 11.12 -9.31 5.55
N THR A 61 10.16 -9.41 6.47
CA THR A 61 10.07 -10.53 7.42
C THR A 61 9.86 -11.86 6.69
N SER A 62 8.94 -11.89 5.71
CA SER A 62 8.62 -13.10 4.95
C SER A 62 9.78 -13.55 4.05
N GLN A 63 10.50 -12.60 3.44
CA GLN A 63 11.73 -12.85 2.67
C GLN A 63 12.83 -13.46 3.55
N GLY A 64 13.02 -12.91 4.75
CA GLY A 64 13.98 -13.46 5.73
C GLY A 64 13.65 -14.91 6.08
N ALA A 65 12.39 -15.18 6.44
CA ALA A 65 11.95 -16.54 6.77
C ALA A 65 12.06 -17.52 5.59
N LEU A 66 11.88 -17.05 4.34
CA LEU A 66 12.04 -17.87 3.15
C LEU A 66 13.52 -18.19 2.87
N LEU A 67 14.41 -17.23 3.11
CA LEU A 67 15.85 -17.41 2.98
C LEU A 67 16.39 -18.39 4.04
N GLU A 68 15.95 -18.26 5.28
CA GLU A 68 16.30 -19.20 6.36
C GLU A 68 15.89 -20.63 6.02
N LEU A 69 14.67 -20.84 5.49
CA LEU A 69 14.23 -22.15 5.04
C LEU A 69 15.06 -22.67 3.86
N GLY A 70 15.46 -21.80 2.93
CA GLY A 70 16.35 -22.15 1.82
C GLY A 70 17.70 -22.71 2.31
N ILE A 71 18.29 -22.11 3.34
CA ILE A 71 19.54 -22.60 3.95
C ILE A 71 19.35 -24.01 4.53
N VAL A 72 18.21 -24.29 5.16
CA VAL A 72 17.88 -25.62 5.69
C VAL A 72 17.77 -26.64 4.55
N ILE A 73 17.06 -26.30 3.48
CA ILE A 73 16.92 -27.16 2.28
C ILE A 73 18.29 -27.47 1.68
N ASP A 74 19.15 -26.47 1.50
CA ASP A 74 20.50 -26.65 0.95
C ASP A 74 21.36 -27.56 1.85
N SER A 75 21.21 -27.44 3.17
CA SER A 75 21.88 -28.33 4.13
C SER A 75 21.42 -29.79 3.98
N LEU A 76 20.10 -30.02 3.89
CA LEU A 76 19.52 -31.36 3.68
C LEU A 76 19.97 -31.95 2.34
N LYS A 77 19.97 -31.14 1.28
CA LYS A 77 20.49 -31.53 -0.04
C LYS A 77 21.95 -31.97 0.04
N GLY A 78 22.80 -31.22 0.74
CA GLY A 78 24.19 -31.61 0.95
C GLY A 78 24.34 -32.93 1.72
N VAL A 79 23.41 -33.27 2.63
CA VAL A 79 23.37 -34.58 3.29
C VAL A 79 22.99 -35.68 2.30
N ILE A 80 21.96 -35.47 1.48
CA ILE A 80 21.49 -36.40 0.44
C ILE A 80 22.62 -36.71 -0.54
N GLU A 81 23.29 -35.69 -1.07
CA GLU A 81 24.40 -35.85 -2.02
C GLU A 81 25.56 -36.65 -1.41
N ARG A 82 25.84 -36.49 -0.11
CA ARG A 82 26.83 -37.33 0.60
C ARG A 82 26.42 -38.80 0.68
N TYR A 83 25.14 -39.12 0.82
CA TYR A 83 24.67 -40.50 0.79
C TYR A 83 24.74 -41.10 -0.62
N GLU A 84 24.38 -40.32 -1.65
CA GLU A 84 24.37 -40.77 -3.05
C GLU A 84 25.77 -40.96 -3.65
N THR A 85 26.78 -40.31 -3.08
CA THR A 85 28.19 -40.40 -3.54
C THR A 85 28.99 -41.54 -2.89
N ILE A 86 28.45 -42.22 -1.86
CA ILE A 86 29.11 -43.37 -1.22
C ILE A 86 28.99 -44.61 -2.13
N PRO A 87 30.11 -45.30 -2.47
CA PRO A 87 30.07 -46.50 -3.29
C PRO A 87 29.19 -47.61 -2.68
N ALA A 88 28.39 -48.27 -3.52
CA ALA A 88 27.35 -49.25 -3.17
C ALA A 88 27.75 -50.43 -2.26
N ARG A 89 29.04 -50.61 -1.94
CA ARG A 89 29.56 -51.70 -1.09
C ARG A 89 29.65 -51.37 0.40
N GLY A 90 29.32 -50.14 0.83
CA GLY A 90 29.51 -49.68 2.22
C GLY A 90 28.28 -49.21 2.98
N ALA A 91 27.10 -49.12 2.37
CA ALA A 91 25.90 -48.60 3.04
C ALA A 91 25.19 -49.71 3.84
N SER A 92 25.29 -49.68 5.17
CA SER A 92 24.47 -50.53 6.04
C SER A 92 22.98 -50.14 5.95
N ALA A 93 22.07 -51.05 6.26
CA ALA A 93 20.62 -50.77 6.24
C ALA A 93 20.19 -49.60 7.16
N ILE A 94 20.95 -49.36 8.25
CA ILE A 94 20.76 -48.21 9.15
C ILE A 94 20.97 -46.89 8.39
N ASN A 95 21.96 -46.83 7.50
CA ASN A 95 22.25 -45.64 6.69
C ASN A 95 21.15 -45.34 5.66
N TYR A 96 20.50 -46.39 5.13
CA TYR A 96 19.41 -46.23 4.17
C TYR A 96 18.14 -45.64 4.81
N GLN A 97 17.80 -46.06 6.03
CA GLN A 97 16.66 -45.49 6.75
C GLN A 97 16.88 -44.01 7.09
N THR A 98 18.09 -43.63 7.52
CA THR A 98 18.43 -42.22 7.75
C THR A 98 18.36 -41.40 6.46
N TYR A 99 18.91 -41.92 5.35
CA TYR A 99 18.79 -41.29 4.04
C TYR A 99 17.34 -41.03 3.64
N ARG A 100 16.47 -42.04 3.78
CA ARG A 100 15.04 -41.97 3.52
C ARG A 100 14.36 -40.83 4.29
N LEU A 101 14.67 -40.68 5.58
CA LEU A 101 14.11 -39.63 6.43
C LEU A 101 14.58 -38.23 6.01
N VAL A 102 15.87 -38.08 5.68
CA VAL A 102 16.40 -36.79 5.20
C VAL A 102 15.82 -36.40 3.85
N LEU A 103 15.63 -37.37 2.95
CA LEU A 103 15.02 -37.14 1.65
C LEU A 103 13.55 -36.71 1.78
N GLU A 104 12.80 -37.34 2.68
CA GLU A 104 11.42 -36.98 2.99
C GLU A 104 11.33 -35.56 3.56
N GLU A 105 12.14 -35.25 4.58
CA GLU A 105 12.21 -33.90 5.18
C GLU A 105 12.61 -32.83 4.15
N HIS A 106 13.56 -33.14 3.26
CA HIS A 106 13.93 -32.25 2.17
C HIS A 106 12.76 -31.96 1.24
N ASN A 107 12.04 -32.99 0.80
CA ASN A 107 10.91 -32.84 -0.12
C ASN A 107 9.76 -32.06 0.52
N ASP A 108 9.45 -32.34 1.79
CA ASP A 108 8.44 -31.60 2.55
C ASP A 108 8.84 -30.13 2.71
N SER A 109 10.12 -29.86 3.04
CA SER A 109 10.65 -28.51 3.16
C SER A 109 10.60 -27.74 1.84
N VAL A 110 10.91 -28.39 0.71
CA VAL A 110 10.78 -27.79 -0.63
C VAL A 110 9.34 -27.43 -0.91
N GLY A 111 8.38 -28.32 -0.65
CA GLY A 111 6.95 -28.01 -0.85
C GLY A 111 6.47 -26.84 0.02
N ILE A 112 6.92 -26.76 1.28
CA ILE A 112 6.64 -25.61 2.16
C ILE A 112 7.27 -24.33 1.60
N TRP A 113 8.50 -24.40 1.11
CA TRP A 113 9.22 -23.26 0.54
C TRP A 113 8.49 -22.71 -0.69
N GLU A 114 8.11 -23.56 -1.64
CA GLU A 114 7.35 -23.18 -2.83
C GLU A 114 6.02 -22.49 -2.46
N GLY A 115 5.29 -23.06 -1.51
CA GLY A 115 4.04 -22.48 -1.02
C GLY A 115 4.22 -21.14 -0.28
N ARG A 116 5.37 -20.90 0.35
CA ARG A 116 5.70 -19.61 0.97
C ARG A 116 6.15 -18.59 -0.09
N GLU A 117 6.93 -19.02 -1.07
CA GLU A 117 7.41 -18.21 -2.18
C GLU A 117 6.24 -17.67 -3.01
N GLN A 118 5.28 -18.52 -3.36
CA GLN A 118 4.08 -18.10 -4.09
C GLN A 118 3.26 -17.07 -3.30
N ARG A 119 3.10 -17.27 -1.98
CA ARG A 119 2.41 -16.31 -1.10
C ARG A 119 3.16 -14.99 -1.02
N LEU A 120 4.49 -15.03 -0.97
CA LEU A 120 5.34 -13.85 -0.96
C LEU A 120 5.19 -13.04 -2.26
N ARG A 121 5.13 -13.70 -3.42
CA ARG A 121 4.88 -13.02 -4.71
C ARG A 121 3.51 -12.32 -4.74
N THR A 122 2.46 -13.00 -4.27
CA THR A 122 1.12 -12.40 -4.17
C THR A 122 1.12 -11.20 -3.22
N ALA A 123 1.79 -11.32 -2.07
CA ALA A 123 1.92 -10.22 -1.13
C ALA A 123 2.72 -9.05 -1.75
N GLU A 124 3.78 -9.33 -2.51
CA GLU A 124 4.59 -8.31 -3.16
C GLU A 124 3.76 -7.51 -4.18
N GLN A 125 2.94 -8.21 -4.98
CA GLN A 125 2.03 -7.55 -5.91
C GLN A 125 1.03 -6.65 -5.16
N ALA A 126 0.40 -7.15 -4.10
CA ALA A 126 -0.53 -6.36 -3.29
C ALA A 126 0.16 -5.12 -2.67
N CYS A 127 1.42 -5.24 -2.25
CA CYS A 127 2.19 -4.09 -1.76
C CYS A 127 2.46 -3.05 -2.85
N ARG A 128 2.75 -3.49 -4.08
CA ARG A 128 2.95 -2.58 -5.23
C ARG A 128 1.67 -1.81 -5.54
N GLU A 129 0.52 -2.47 -5.51
CA GLU A 129 -0.78 -1.84 -5.69
C GLU A 129 -1.04 -0.79 -4.59
N ALA A 130 -0.80 -1.13 -3.31
CA ALA A 130 -0.95 -0.17 -2.21
C ALA A 130 -0.05 1.08 -2.33
N ILE A 131 1.17 0.91 -2.87
CA ILE A 131 2.08 2.03 -3.14
C ILE A 131 1.56 2.90 -4.29
N ASN A 132 1.02 2.30 -5.34
CA ASN A 132 0.41 3.05 -6.44
C ASN A 132 -0.79 3.86 -5.95
N ASP A 133 -1.68 3.25 -5.16
CA ASP A 133 -2.82 3.93 -4.54
C ASP A 133 -2.36 5.11 -3.66
N HIS A 134 -1.27 4.95 -2.91
CA HIS A 134 -0.67 6.03 -2.14
C HIS A 134 -0.24 7.20 -3.02
N ASN A 135 0.44 6.91 -4.13
CA ASN A 135 0.94 7.92 -5.06
C ASN A 135 -0.22 8.66 -5.73
N GLU A 136 -1.26 7.96 -6.19
CA GLU A 136 -2.44 8.57 -6.79
C GLU A 136 -3.17 9.51 -5.80
N LEU A 137 -3.26 9.12 -4.52
CA LEU A 137 -3.81 9.97 -3.47
C LEU A 137 -2.94 11.19 -3.18
N ALA A 138 -1.62 11.03 -3.21
CA ALA A 138 -0.67 12.11 -3.00
C ALA A 138 -0.73 13.13 -4.16
N ASP A 139 -0.80 12.65 -5.40
CA ASP A 139 -0.96 13.47 -6.60
C ASP A 139 -2.30 14.21 -6.58
N SER A 140 -3.38 13.52 -6.19
CA SER A 140 -4.70 14.14 -6.02
C SER A 140 -4.68 15.25 -4.96
N LEU A 141 -3.98 15.02 -3.84
CA LEU A 141 -3.81 16.04 -2.81
C LEU A 141 -2.99 17.23 -3.33
N GLN A 142 -1.90 16.97 -4.05
CA GLN A 142 -1.06 18.01 -4.64
C GLN A 142 -1.84 18.86 -5.64
N HIS A 143 -2.66 18.23 -6.48
CA HIS A 143 -3.53 18.90 -7.42
C HIS A 143 -4.52 19.84 -6.71
N VAL A 144 -5.26 19.35 -5.71
CA VAL A 144 -6.21 20.18 -4.95
C VAL A 144 -5.52 21.31 -4.20
N LEU A 145 -4.32 21.08 -3.65
CA LEU A 145 -3.54 22.14 -2.98
C LEU A 145 -3.07 23.21 -3.97
N SER A 146 -2.71 22.82 -5.20
CA SER A 146 -2.32 23.72 -6.29
C SER A 146 -3.50 24.56 -6.78
N GLU A 147 -4.65 23.92 -7.06
CA GLU A 147 -5.89 24.61 -7.44
C GLU A 147 -6.38 25.60 -6.38
N ALA A 148 -6.17 25.26 -5.09
CA ALA A 148 -6.48 26.14 -3.98
C ALA A 148 -5.48 27.29 -3.77
N GLY A 149 -4.39 27.34 -4.57
CA GLY A 149 -3.32 28.34 -4.45
C GLY A 149 -2.50 28.22 -3.17
N ILE A 150 -2.50 27.05 -2.52
CA ILE A 150 -1.76 26.80 -1.27
C ILE A 150 -0.30 26.48 -1.56
N ILE A 151 -0.04 25.77 -2.66
CA ILE A 151 1.30 25.45 -3.15
C ILE A 151 1.44 25.93 -4.60
N THR A 152 2.67 26.21 -5.02
CA THR A 152 3.01 26.56 -6.40
C THR A 152 3.98 25.51 -6.95
N HIS A 153 3.84 25.18 -8.23
CA HIS A 153 4.70 24.22 -8.94
C HIS A 153 6.15 24.70 -9.03
#